data_AF-A4N1X7-F1
#
_entry.id   AF-A4N1X7-F1
#
_cell.length_a   1.000
_cell.length_b   1.000
_cell.length_c   1.000
_cell.angle_alpha   90.00
_cell.angle_beta   90.00
_cell.angle_gamma   90.00
#
_symmetry.space_group_name_H-M   'P 1'
#
loop_
_entity.id
_entity.type
_entity.pdbx_description
1 polymer ?
#
loop_
_entity_poly.entity_id
_entity_poly.type
_entity_poly.pdbx_seq_one_letter_code
_entity_poly.pdbx_strand_id
1 'polypeptide(L)'
;MVIATVKGDVHDIGKNIVSVVMQCNNFEVIDLGVMVPADKIIQTAIDEKADIIALSGFSGEWADYVPPTPKQTGIVEFKNVPIAELRKFIDWSPFFRI
;
A
#
# COMPACT_ATOMS: atom_id res chain seq x y z
N MET A 1 -13.88 -12.94 4.74
CA MET A 1 -12.61 -12.55 5.39
C MET A 1 -12.58 -11.05 5.60
N VAL A 2 -11.94 -10.59 6.67
CA VAL A 2 -11.67 -9.16 6.92
C VAL A 2 -10.22 -8.87 6.58
N ILE A 3 -9.96 -7.77 5.86
CA ILE A 3 -8.62 -7.33 5.52
C ILE A 3 -8.43 -5.84 5.80
N ALA A 4 -7.27 -5.44 6.35
CA ALA A 4 -6.99 -4.06 6.72
C ALA A 4 -5.49 -3.75 6.73
N THR A 5 -5.11 -2.50 6.48
CA THR A 5 -3.77 -2.02 6.86
C THR A 5 -3.82 -1.56 8.32
N VAL A 6 -2.82 -1.96 9.11
CA VAL A 6 -2.77 -1.67 10.55
C VAL A 6 -2.63 -0.17 10.82
N LYS A 7 -3.05 0.25 12.02
CA LYS A 7 -2.90 1.64 12.48
C LYS A 7 -1.47 2.15 12.27
N GLY A 8 -1.37 3.35 11.70
CA GLY A 8 -0.09 4.02 11.45
C GLY A 8 0.49 3.73 10.07
N ASP A 9 -0.11 2.83 9.30
CA ASP A 9 0.36 2.49 7.97
C ASP A 9 -0.69 2.82 6.89
N VAL A 10 -0.25 3.57 5.88
CA VAL A 10 -1.03 3.97 4.69
C VAL A 10 -0.78 3.10 3.49
N HIS A 11 0.25 2.24 3.53
CA HIS A 11 0.63 1.45 2.38
C HIS A 11 -0.36 0.30 2.19
N ASP A 12 -1.04 0.29 1.04
CA ASP A 12 -2.14 -0.66 0.78
C ASP A 12 -1.96 -1.47 -0.51
N ILE A 13 -0.91 -1.23 -1.29
CA ILE A 13 -0.68 -1.93 -2.56
C ILE A 13 -0.66 -3.45 -2.35
N GLY A 14 0.09 -3.94 -1.35
CA GLY A 14 0.13 -5.37 -1.02
C GLY A 14 -1.23 -5.92 -0.60
N LYS A 15 -1.96 -5.18 0.24
CA LYS A 15 -3.33 -5.50 0.67
C LYS A 15 -4.28 -5.62 -0.52
N ASN A 16 -4.25 -4.65 -1.43
CA ASN A 16 -5.17 -4.55 -2.54
C ASN A 16 -4.95 -5.68 -3.55
N ILE A 17 -3.69 -6.08 -3.80
CA ILE A 17 -3.37 -7.25 -4.61
C ILE A 17 -3.97 -8.52 -3.99
N VAL A 18 -3.74 -8.75 -2.70
CA VAL A 18 -4.30 -9.92 -2.00
C VAL A 18 -5.83 -9.90 -2.02
N SER A 19 -6.44 -8.74 -1.75
CA SER A 19 -7.90 -8.56 -1.79
C SER A 19 -8.48 -8.98 -3.15
N VAL A 20 -7.89 -8.49 -4.25
CA VAL A 20 -8.30 -8.87 -5.62
C VAL A 20 -8.11 -10.36 -5.86
N VAL A 21 -6.97 -10.94 -5.50
CA VAL A 21 -6.70 -12.38 -5.69
C VAL A 21 -7.71 -13.23 -4.93
N MET A 22 -8.03 -12.88 -3.68
CA MET A 22 -9.00 -13.62 -2.87
C MET A 22 -10.41 -13.51 -3.45
N GLN A 23 -10.83 -12.32 -3.88
CA GLN A 23 -12.11 -12.12 -4.57
C GLN A 23 -12.19 -12.94 -5.87
N CYS A 24 -11.11 -13.01 -6.66
CA CYS A 24 -11.04 -13.85 -7.85
C CYS A 24 -11.14 -15.36 -7.55
N ASN A 25 -10.84 -15.77 -6.31
CA ASN A 25 -10.98 -17.15 -5.82
C ASN A 25 -12.27 -17.35 -5.00
N ASN A 26 -13.30 -16.55 -5.26
CA ASN A 26 -14.64 -16.66 -4.66
C ASN A 26 -14.68 -16.45 -3.14
N PHE A 27 -13.68 -15.81 -2.55
CA PHE A 27 -13.77 -15.37 -1.16
C PHE A 27 -14.58 -14.07 -1.07
N GLU A 28 -15.46 -14.01 -0.09
CA GLU A 28 -16.06 -12.74 0.35
C GLU A 28 -15.01 -11.94 1.13
N VAL A 29 -14.69 -10.73 0.66
CA VAL A 29 -13.64 -9.87 1.23
C VAL A 29 -14.24 -8.56 1.71
N ILE A 30 -14.10 -8.29 3.02
CA ILE A 30 -14.47 -7.04 3.66
C ILE A 30 -13.18 -6.25 3.90
N ASP A 31 -12.95 -5.24 3.07
CA ASP A 31 -11.77 -4.38 3.14
C ASP A 31 -12.05 -3.14 3.99
N LEU A 32 -11.32 -3.00 5.10
CA LEU A 32 -11.48 -1.89 6.04
C LEU A 32 -10.63 -0.66 5.69
N GLY A 33 -9.83 -0.75 4.62
CA GLY A 33 -8.95 0.31 4.17
C GLY A 33 -7.64 0.38 4.95
N VAL A 34 -7.13 1.60 5.12
CA VAL A 34 -5.82 1.88 5.71
C VAL A 34 -5.90 2.45 7.12
N MET A 35 -4.78 2.38 7.85
CA MET A 35 -4.64 2.96 9.19
C MET A 35 -5.72 2.51 10.19
N VAL A 36 -6.16 1.25 10.10
CA VAL A 36 -7.30 0.76 10.87
C VAL A 36 -6.86 0.34 12.28
N PRO A 37 -7.49 0.87 13.34
CA PRO A 37 -7.27 0.44 14.72
C PRO A 37 -7.61 -1.05 14.93
N ALA A 38 -6.83 -1.74 15.77
CA ALA A 38 -6.99 -3.18 16.00
C ALA A 38 -8.37 -3.55 16.57
N ASP A 39 -8.91 -2.72 17.46
CA ASP A 39 -10.26 -2.87 18.04
C ASP A 39 -11.34 -2.88 16.96
N LYS A 40 -11.26 -1.97 15.98
CA LYS A 40 -12.20 -1.96 14.84
C LYS A 40 -12.06 -3.21 13.98
N ILE A 41 -10.84 -3.65 13.70
CA ILE A 41 -10.60 -4.87 12.89
C ILE A 41 -11.21 -6.10 13.57
N ILE A 42 -10.94 -6.27 14.86
CA ILE A 42 -11.44 -7.40 15.65
C ILE A 42 -12.96 -7.33 15.74
N GLN A 43 -13.52 -6.15 16.03
CA GLN A 43 -14.97 -5.98 16.13
C GLN A 43 -15.66 -6.32 14.81
N THR A 44 -15.17 -5.82 13.68
CA THR A 44 -15.74 -6.17 12.36
C THR A 44 -15.58 -7.65 12.05
N ALA A 45 -14.46 -8.29 12.41
CA ALA A 45 -14.30 -9.73 12.22
C ALA A 45 -15.31 -10.54 13.03
N ILE A 46 -15.66 -10.10 14.24
CA ILE A 46 -16.70 -10.72 15.08
C ILE A 46 -18.09 -10.49 14.48
N ASP A 47 -18.43 -9.23 14.16
CA ASP A 47 -19.75 -8.84 13.66
C ASP A 47 -20.09 -9.56 12.36
N GLU A 48 -19.11 -9.65 11.47
CA GLU A 48 -19.21 -10.29 10.15
C GLU A 48 -18.89 -11.79 10.20
N LYS A 49 -18.61 -12.34 11.38
CA LYS A 49 -18.26 -13.75 11.61
C LYS A 49 -17.17 -14.25 10.66
N ALA A 50 -16.15 -13.43 10.44
CA ALA A 50 -15.10 -13.73 9.47
C ALA A 50 -14.20 -14.88 9.95
N ASP A 51 -14.02 -15.89 9.11
CA ASP A 51 -13.12 -17.02 9.39
C ASP A 51 -11.63 -16.66 9.28
N ILE A 52 -11.31 -15.58 8.56
CA ILE A 52 -9.94 -15.14 8.26
C ILE A 52 -9.84 -13.63 8.51
N ILE A 53 -8.80 -13.23 9.24
CA ILE A 53 -8.34 -11.84 9.39
C ILE A 53 -6.98 -11.72 8.70
N ALA A 54 -6.88 -10.86 7.70
CA ALA A 54 -5.62 -10.55 7.01
C ALA A 54 -5.18 -9.12 7.35
N LEU A 55 -3.92 -8.97 7.76
CA LEU A 55 -3.34 -7.70 8.16
C LEU A 55 -2.19 -7.33 7.23
N SER A 56 -2.19 -6.09 6.76
CA SER A 56 -1.07 -5.50 6.02
C SER A 56 -0.36 -4.47 6.89
N GLY A 57 0.97 -4.52 6.92
CA GLY A 57 1.79 -3.57 7.65
C GLY A 57 3.16 -3.46 7.00
N PHE A 58 3.55 -2.26 6.59
CA PHE A 58 4.84 -1.93 6.06
C PHE A 58 5.78 -1.52 7.19
N SER A 59 6.71 -2.41 7.54
CA SER A 59 7.72 -2.17 8.57
C SER A 59 8.94 -1.39 8.06
N GLY A 60 8.81 -0.70 6.91
CA GLY A 60 9.94 -0.30 6.06
C GLY A 60 11.15 0.26 6.82
N GLU A 61 12.35 -0.14 6.40
CA GLU A 61 13.64 0.34 6.92
C GLU A 61 13.96 1.79 6.50
N TRP A 62 12.95 2.67 6.54
CA TRP A 62 13.06 4.09 6.26
C TRP A 62 13.05 4.93 7.53
N ALA A 63 12.83 4.31 8.70
CA ALA A 63 12.80 5.01 9.98
C ALA A 63 14.06 5.86 10.21
N ASP A 64 15.21 5.35 9.75
CA ASP A 64 16.51 6.02 9.86
C ASP A 64 17.00 6.65 8.54
N TYR A 65 16.18 6.61 7.48
CA TYR A 65 16.56 7.22 6.20
C TYR A 65 16.48 8.73 6.29
N VAL A 66 17.62 9.39 6.13
CA VAL A 66 17.69 10.85 5.99
C VAL A 66 17.64 11.20 4.50
N PRO A 67 16.53 11.74 3.98
CA PRO A 67 16.48 12.16 2.59
C PRO A 67 17.50 13.27 2.33
N PRO A 68 18.20 13.27 1.19
CA PRO A 68 19.10 14.37 0.83
C PRO A 68 18.31 15.66 0.67
N THR A 69 18.93 16.80 0.99
CA THR A 69 18.32 18.12 0.77
C THR A 69 17.98 18.30 -0.72
N PRO A 70 16.73 18.66 -1.06
CA PRO A 70 16.36 18.96 -2.44
C PRO A 70 17.23 20.06 -3.02
N LYS A 71 17.71 19.89 -4.25
CA LYS A 71 18.48 20.93 -4.97
C LYS A 71 17.65 22.19 -5.23
N GLN A 72 16.33 22.02 -5.37
CA GLN A 72 15.38 23.10 -5.60
C GLN A 72 14.08 22.77 -4.86
N THR A 73 13.50 23.76 -4.18
CA THR A 73 12.21 23.67 -3.52
C THR A 73 11.13 24.38 -4.34
N GLY A 74 9.85 24.12 -4.06
CA GLY A 74 8.72 24.69 -4.78
C GLY A 74 8.24 23.82 -5.95
N ILE A 75 7.20 24.29 -6.65
CA ILE A 75 6.64 23.60 -7.81
C ILE A 75 7.50 23.91 -9.04
N VAL A 76 8.03 22.86 -9.68
CA VAL A 76 8.72 22.95 -10.96
C VAL A 76 7.81 22.34 -12.03
N GLU A 77 7.40 23.15 -13.00
CA GLU A 77 6.59 22.69 -14.12
C GLU A 77 7.50 22.22 -15.26
N PHE A 78 7.44 20.92 -15.56
CA PHE A 78 8.16 20.33 -16.69
C PHE A 78 7.25 20.32 -17.93
N LYS A 79 7.42 21.30 -18.83
CA LYS A 79 6.67 21.36 -20.10
C LYS A 79 7.37 20.58 -21.20
N ASN A 80 6.61 19.75 -21.91
CA ASN A 80 7.06 19.04 -23.12
C ASN A 80 8.28 18.11 -22.93
N VAL A 81 8.45 17.51 -21.75
CA VAL A 81 9.52 16.53 -21.52
C VAL A 81 9.18 15.22 -22.27
N PRO A 82 10.09 14.71 -23.14
CA PRO A 82 9.84 13.45 -23.84
C PRO A 82 9.71 12.28 -22.87
N ILE A 83 8.73 11.40 -23.11
CA ILE A 83 8.53 10.18 -22.30
C ILE A 83 9.78 9.29 -22.25
N ALA A 84 10.56 9.26 -23.32
CA ALA A 84 11.81 8.51 -23.40
C ALA A 84 12.88 9.03 -22.42
N GLU A 85 12.81 10.31 -22.06
CA GLU A 85 13.68 10.92 -21.05
C GLU A 85 13.19 10.58 -19.65
N LEU A 86 11.89 10.76 -19.37
CA LEU A 86 11.29 10.40 -18.08
C LEU A 86 11.51 8.93 -17.71
N ARG A 87 11.40 8.02 -18.69
CA ARG A 87 11.58 6.57 -18.49
C ARG A 87 12.91 6.22 -17.82
N LYS A 88 13.97 7.01 -18.03
CA LYS A 88 15.31 6.75 -17.47
C LYS A 88 15.37 6.95 -15.94
N PHE A 89 14.40 7.67 -15.37
CA PHE A 89 14.37 8.03 -13.95
C PHE A 89 13.32 7.27 -13.15
N ILE A 90 12.52 6.42 -13.79
CA ILE A 90 11.52 5.59 -13.10
C ILE A 90 12.20 4.28 -12.72
N ASP A 91 12.31 4.02 -11.42
CA ASP A 91 12.78 2.73 -10.93
C ASP A 91 11.66 1.69 -10.98
N TRP A 92 11.69 0.88 -12.03
CA TRP A 92 10.77 -0.25 -12.22
C TRP A 92 11.19 -1.52 -11.47
N SER A 93 12.37 -1.50 -10.85
CA SER A 93 12.95 -2.64 -10.13
C SER A 93 12.00 -3.32 -9.14
N PRO A 94 11.19 -2.58 -8.35
CA PRO A 94 10.31 -3.23 -7.38
C PRO A 94 9.23 -4.12 -8.00
N PHE A 95 8.94 -3.98 -9.30
CA PHE A 95 7.83 -4.68 -9.96
C PHE A 95 8.27 -5.82 -10.89
N PHE A 96 9.47 -5.74 -11.48
CA PHE A 96 9.88 -6.65 -12.56
C PHE A 96 11.22 -7.34 -12.34
N ARG A 97 11.80 -7.27 -11.14
CA ARG A 97 12.96 -8.11 -10.80
C ARG A 97 12.47 -9.54 -10.60
N ILE A 98 12.85 -10.42 -11.54
CA ILE A 98 12.74 -11.88 -11.47
C ILE A 98 14.10 -12.43 -11.04
#